data_AF-A0AAV9W0N6-F1
#
_entry.id   AF-A0AAV9W0N6-F1
#
_cell.length_a   1.000
_cell.length_b   1.000
_cell.length_c   1.000
_cell.angle_alpha   90.00
_cell.angle_beta   90.00
_cell.angle_gamma   90.00
#
_symmetry.space_group_name_H-M   'P 1'
#
loop_
_entity.id
_entity.type
_entity.pdbx_description
1 polymer ?
#
loop_
_entity_poly.entity_id
_entity_poly.type
_entity_poly.pdbx_seq_one_letter_code
_entity_poly.pdbx_strand_id
1 'polypeptide(L)'
;MHLLSAAWSLIGSLAYLGAVANAAGVLDFGIVFPRPNETYAPTDKFPVVFALQNAALAKNLGLVINTFVRSGPDLLSGLDGADAKHDLKSANFTTSEPYFVYHFLNITGEGLYELFSTTSWARCDERDNEVIITRNSSNLLARFEIKKGAQMVDLVAATADNTKTCPTQGFALNVTDETREAPEPWDYRPSGTCAVLNSSSPTPTANPCRVKIDSAASESMYAALHTALCKGLNPPADCPKETSAAQQVAVASIVSIAAALGAVGFLLA
;
A
#
# COMPACT_ATOMS: atom_id res chain seq x y z
N MET A 1 1.54 17.82 54.54
CA MET A 1 0.18 17.26 54.38
C MET A 1 -0.42 17.90 53.15
N HIS A 2 -0.68 17.07 52.13
CA HIS A 2 -1.62 17.23 51.00
C HIS A 2 -1.52 18.46 50.09
N LEU A 3 -1.68 18.38 48.76
CA LEU A 3 -1.78 17.31 47.76
C LEU A 3 -1.68 17.99 46.38
N LEU A 4 -1.32 17.18 45.38
CA LEU A 4 -1.11 17.47 43.96
C LEU A 4 -2.20 18.28 43.23
N SER A 5 -1.78 19.06 42.23
CA SER A 5 -2.44 19.09 40.91
C SER A 5 -1.51 19.68 39.86
N ALA A 6 -0.78 18.82 39.15
CA ALA A 6 -0.13 19.14 37.90
C ALA A 6 -1.09 18.72 36.78
N ALA A 7 -1.81 19.67 36.20
CA ALA A 7 -2.65 19.45 35.04
C ALA A 7 -1.76 19.43 33.79
N TRP A 8 -1.50 18.22 33.28
CA TRP A 8 -0.95 18.03 31.94
C TRP A 8 -1.97 18.50 30.90
N SER A 9 -1.65 19.59 30.20
CA SER A 9 -2.35 19.95 28.97
C SER A 9 -1.78 19.11 27.82
N LEU A 10 -2.44 17.98 27.55
CA LEU A 10 -2.39 17.30 26.25
C LEU A 10 -3.02 18.25 25.21
N ILE A 11 -2.20 19.06 24.56
CA ILE A 11 -2.63 19.72 23.32
C ILE A 11 -2.63 18.63 22.26
N GLY A 12 -3.84 18.10 22.03
CA GLY A 12 -4.11 17.15 20.97
C GLY A 12 -3.62 17.68 19.64
N SER A 13 -2.83 16.85 18.97
CA SER A 13 -2.44 16.96 17.58
C SER A 13 -3.72 17.09 16.74
N LEU A 14 -4.07 18.31 16.36
CA LEU A 14 -5.02 18.53 15.28
C LEU A 14 -4.34 18.01 14.00
N ALA A 15 -4.75 16.83 13.58
CA ALA A 15 -4.46 16.28 12.28
C ALA A 15 -4.93 17.28 11.22
N TYR A 16 -3.98 17.98 10.59
CA TYR A 16 -4.22 18.63 9.32
C TYR A 16 -4.38 17.54 8.26
N LEU A 17 -5.59 16.99 8.16
CA LEU A 17 -6.04 16.28 6.98
C LEU A 17 -5.98 17.27 5.83
N GLY A 18 -4.94 17.17 5.00
CA GLY A 18 -4.93 17.73 3.67
C GLY A 18 -5.99 17.00 2.86
N ALA A 19 -7.25 17.40 3.03
CA ALA A 19 -8.36 16.86 2.27
C ALA A 19 -8.13 17.19 0.79
N VAL A 20 -7.66 16.22 0.03
CA VAL A 20 -7.91 16.20 -1.40
C VAL A 20 -9.43 16.08 -1.49
N ALA A 21 -10.10 17.13 -1.98
CA ALA A 21 -11.54 17.08 -2.22
C ALA A 21 -11.79 16.07 -3.34
N ASN A 22 -11.92 14.79 -2.98
CA ASN A 22 -12.28 13.75 -3.94
C ASN A 22 -13.77 13.91 -4.23
N ALA A 23 -14.13 14.02 -5.50
CA ALA A 23 -15.53 13.98 -5.90
C ALA A 23 -16.14 12.63 -5.47
N ALA A 24 -17.36 12.66 -4.91
CA ALA A 24 -18.09 11.44 -4.59
C ALA A 24 -18.21 10.56 -5.84
N GLY A 25 -18.00 9.25 -5.68
CA GLY A 25 -18.05 8.28 -6.79
C GLY A 25 -16.80 8.22 -7.68
N VAL A 26 -15.77 9.05 -7.44
CA VAL A 26 -14.52 8.97 -8.22
C VAL A 26 -13.44 8.22 -7.44
N LEU A 27 -12.99 7.09 -7.99
CA LEU A 27 -11.81 6.37 -7.51
C LEU A 27 -10.58 6.89 -8.25
N ASP A 28 -9.66 7.50 -7.51
CA ASP A 28 -8.38 7.98 -8.06
C ASP A 28 -7.28 6.97 -7.75
N PHE A 29 -6.52 6.58 -8.77
CA PHE A 29 -5.36 5.71 -8.62
C PHE A 29 -4.11 6.38 -9.19
N GLY A 30 -2.97 6.21 -8.54
CA GLY A 30 -1.70 6.61 -9.16
C GLY A 30 -0.44 6.26 -8.40
N ILE A 31 0.70 6.44 -9.08
CA ILE A 31 2.04 6.32 -8.53
C ILE A 31 2.31 7.56 -7.68
N VAL A 32 2.44 7.37 -6.38
CA VAL A 32 2.81 8.44 -5.42
C VAL A 32 4.32 8.54 -5.32
N PHE A 33 5.02 7.40 -5.32
CA PHE A 33 6.47 7.34 -5.28
C PHE A 33 6.99 6.23 -6.21
N PRO A 34 8.05 6.47 -6.99
CA PRO A 34 8.88 7.68 -7.04
C PRO A 34 8.21 8.87 -7.70
N ARG A 35 8.60 10.08 -7.26
CA ARG A 35 8.20 11.33 -7.90
C ARG A 35 8.87 11.45 -9.28
N PRO A 36 8.18 12.00 -10.28
CA PRO A 36 8.64 12.02 -11.66
C PRO A 36 9.79 13.01 -11.82
N ASN A 37 10.83 12.59 -12.54
CA ASN A 37 12.03 13.36 -12.85
C ASN A 37 12.82 13.82 -11.61
N GLU A 38 12.68 13.10 -10.50
CA GLU A 38 13.45 13.34 -9.28
C GLU A 38 14.63 12.37 -9.22
N THR A 39 15.71 12.82 -8.58
CA THR A 39 16.94 12.04 -8.38
C THR A 39 17.04 11.64 -6.91
N TYR A 40 17.36 10.38 -6.64
CA TYR A 40 17.51 9.83 -5.29
C TYR A 40 18.87 9.19 -5.09
N ALA A 41 19.35 9.18 -3.86
CA ALA A 41 20.52 8.42 -3.48
C ALA A 41 20.23 6.91 -3.60
N PRO A 42 21.26 6.09 -3.91
CA PRO A 42 21.16 4.65 -3.79
C PRO A 42 20.65 4.23 -2.42
N THR A 43 19.74 3.27 -2.38
CA THR A 43 19.21 2.68 -1.15
C THR A 43 19.00 1.19 -1.38
N ASP A 44 19.23 0.40 -0.32
CA ASP A 44 19.12 -1.06 -0.40
C ASP A 44 17.72 -1.52 -0.79
N LYS A 45 16.70 -0.78 -0.34
CA LYS A 45 15.27 -1.08 -0.58
C LYS A 45 14.57 0.17 -1.06
N PHE A 46 14.55 0.38 -2.36
CA PHE A 46 13.91 1.53 -2.98
C PHE A 46 12.38 1.34 -3.01
N PRO A 47 11.59 2.19 -2.34
CA PRO A 47 10.15 2.02 -2.29
C PRO A 47 9.51 2.34 -3.63
N VAL A 48 8.41 1.65 -3.93
CA VAL A 48 7.44 2.03 -4.95
C VAL A 48 6.08 2.06 -4.26
N VAL A 49 5.40 3.20 -4.35
CA VAL A 49 4.15 3.43 -3.62
C VAL A 49 3.09 3.94 -4.58
N PHE A 50 1.96 3.24 -4.60
CA PHE A 50 0.72 3.64 -5.23
C PHE A 50 -0.28 4.06 -4.16
N ALA A 51 -1.23 4.91 -4.53
CA ALA A 51 -2.37 5.22 -3.69
C ALA A 51 -3.68 5.05 -4.46
N LEU A 52 -4.69 4.54 -3.75
CA LEU A 52 -6.09 4.61 -4.11
C LEU A 52 -6.74 5.63 -3.18
N GLN A 53 -7.33 6.67 -3.76
CA GLN A 53 -8.17 7.63 -3.03
C GLN A 53 -9.63 7.30 -3.28
N ASN A 54 -10.47 7.39 -2.25
CA ASN A 54 -11.82 6.81 -2.22
C ASN A 54 -11.78 5.29 -2.44
N ALA A 55 -10.87 4.61 -1.74
CA ALA A 55 -10.54 3.21 -2.01
C ALA A 55 -11.73 2.25 -1.84
N ALA A 56 -12.73 2.60 -1.02
CA ALA A 56 -13.93 1.79 -0.84
C ALA A 56 -14.68 1.48 -2.16
N LEU A 57 -14.58 2.37 -3.16
CA LEU A 57 -15.17 2.19 -4.49
C LEU A 57 -14.50 1.04 -5.28
N ALA A 58 -13.30 0.62 -4.90
CA ALA A 58 -12.56 -0.44 -5.57
C ALA A 58 -13.06 -1.86 -5.27
N LYS A 59 -13.90 -2.04 -4.24
CA LYS A 59 -14.36 -3.35 -3.75
C LYS A 59 -14.86 -4.27 -4.86
N ASN A 60 -15.62 -3.71 -5.80
CA ASN A 60 -16.26 -4.46 -6.88
C ASN A 60 -15.54 -4.33 -8.23
N LEU A 61 -14.30 -3.81 -8.27
CA LEU A 61 -13.53 -3.65 -9.50
C LEU A 61 -12.51 -4.77 -9.74
N GLY A 62 -12.16 -5.55 -8.71
CA GLY A 62 -11.20 -6.63 -8.84
C GLY A 62 -9.84 -6.16 -9.37
N LEU A 63 -9.33 -5.05 -8.82
CA LEU A 63 -8.10 -4.39 -9.26
C LEU A 63 -6.89 -5.32 -9.17
N VAL A 64 -6.07 -5.31 -10.22
CA VAL A 64 -4.76 -5.95 -10.24
C VAL A 64 -3.74 -4.96 -10.81
N ILE A 65 -2.66 -4.75 -10.07
CA ILE A 65 -1.54 -3.88 -10.45
C ILE A 65 -0.36 -4.76 -10.82
N ASN A 66 0.19 -4.59 -12.01
CA ASN A 66 1.45 -5.20 -12.42
C ASN A 66 2.48 -4.09 -12.62
N THR A 67 3.71 -4.31 -12.18
CA THR A 67 4.81 -3.38 -12.35
C THR A 67 5.97 -4.06 -13.04
N PHE A 68 6.70 -3.26 -13.80
CA PHE A 68 7.94 -3.64 -14.47
C PHE A 68 8.87 -2.43 -14.43
N VAL A 69 10.16 -2.65 -14.16
CA VAL A 69 11.14 -1.56 -14.09
C VAL A 69 12.20 -1.75 -15.15
N ARG A 70 12.51 -0.66 -15.87
CA ARG A 70 13.61 -0.59 -16.83
C ARG A 70 14.75 0.22 -16.24
N SER A 71 15.97 -0.12 -16.64
CA SER A 71 17.17 0.59 -16.24
C SER A 71 18.14 0.77 -17.40
N GLY A 72 19.12 1.66 -17.22
CA GLY A 72 20.19 1.91 -18.17
C GLY A 72 19.92 3.08 -19.12
N PRO A 73 20.93 3.49 -19.90
CA PRO A 73 20.86 4.71 -20.71
C PRO A 73 19.78 4.65 -21.81
N ASP A 74 19.55 3.45 -22.36
CA ASP A 74 18.57 3.23 -23.43
C ASP A 74 17.23 2.68 -22.91
N LEU A 75 17.14 2.38 -21.59
CA LEU A 75 15.93 1.84 -20.94
C LEU A 75 15.39 0.56 -21.61
N LEU A 76 16.26 -0.23 -22.22
CA LEU A 76 15.89 -1.48 -22.90
C LEU A 76 15.97 -2.71 -21.99
N SER A 77 16.69 -2.61 -20.87
CA SER A 77 16.91 -3.72 -19.95
C SER A 77 15.91 -3.69 -18.80
N GLY A 78 15.18 -4.79 -18.62
CA GLY A 78 14.41 -5.02 -17.40
C GLY A 78 15.33 -5.16 -16.19
N LEU A 79 14.88 -4.64 -15.04
CA LEU A 79 15.57 -4.82 -13.77
C LEU A 79 15.12 -6.14 -13.16
N ASP A 80 16.06 -7.08 -13.00
CA ASP A 80 15.77 -8.40 -12.44
C ASP A 80 15.19 -8.28 -11.02
N GLY A 81 14.15 -9.07 -10.74
CA GLY A 81 13.42 -9.05 -9.47
C GLY A 81 12.63 -7.77 -9.18
N ALA A 82 12.47 -6.86 -10.15
CA ALA A 82 11.69 -5.63 -9.97
C ALA A 82 10.21 -5.76 -10.35
N ASP A 83 9.82 -6.87 -10.96
CA ASP A 83 8.44 -7.13 -11.34
C ASP A 83 7.61 -7.45 -10.10
N ALA A 84 6.48 -6.78 -9.96
CA ALA A 84 5.55 -7.04 -8.86
C ALA A 84 4.12 -7.14 -9.38
N LYS A 85 3.33 -7.99 -8.71
CA LYS A 85 1.90 -8.13 -8.93
C LYS A 85 1.16 -7.97 -7.61
N HIS A 86 0.23 -7.03 -7.57
CA HIS A 86 -0.68 -6.83 -6.44
C HIS A 86 -2.09 -7.15 -6.88
N ASP A 87 -2.68 -8.23 -6.35
CA ASP A 87 -4.09 -8.56 -6.54
C ASP A 87 -4.90 -8.02 -5.36
N LEU A 88 -5.81 -7.08 -5.62
CA LEU A 88 -6.55 -6.36 -4.60
C LEU A 88 -7.99 -6.85 -4.45
N LYS A 89 -8.37 -8.00 -5.03
CA LYS A 89 -9.75 -8.53 -4.96
C LYS A 89 -10.23 -8.79 -3.52
N SER A 90 -9.31 -9.15 -2.62
CA SER A 90 -9.59 -9.42 -1.21
C SER A 90 -9.08 -8.31 -0.28
N ALA A 91 -8.64 -7.18 -0.83
CA ALA A 91 -8.13 -6.07 -0.03
C ALA A 91 -9.25 -5.45 0.82
N ASN A 92 -8.91 -5.06 2.05
CA ASN A 92 -9.83 -4.34 2.92
C ASN A 92 -9.65 -2.83 2.74
N PHE A 93 -10.40 -2.25 1.82
CA PHE A 93 -10.30 -0.81 1.51
C PHE A 93 -10.91 0.13 2.57
N THR A 94 -11.53 -0.40 3.63
CA THR A 94 -12.21 0.43 4.64
C THR A 94 -11.31 0.83 5.81
N THR A 95 -10.11 0.25 5.90
CA THR A 95 -9.21 0.45 7.05
C THR A 95 -8.28 1.65 6.91
N SER A 96 -8.16 2.24 5.71
CA SER A 96 -7.26 3.36 5.43
C SER A 96 -7.76 4.21 4.26
N GLU A 97 -7.59 5.53 4.38
CA GLU A 97 -7.84 6.49 3.31
C GLU A 97 -6.70 7.54 3.32
N PRO A 98 -5.91 7.65 2.24
CA PRO A 98 -5.91 6.78 1.06
C PRO A 98 -5.41 5.36 1.38
N TYR A 99 -5.77 4.40 0.53
CA TYR A 99 -5.26 3.04 0.61
C TYR A 99 -3.95 2.92 -0.18
N PHE A 100 -2.84 2.67 0.53
CA PHE A 100 -1.53 2.53 -0.09
C PHE A 100 -1.25 1.09 -0.53
N VAL A 101 -0.73 0.93 -1.75
CA VAL A 101 -0.16 -0.33 -2.25
C VAL A 101 1.31 -0.09 -2.49
N TYR A 102 2.18 -0.93 -1.95
CA TYR A 102 3.61 -0.69 -2.00
C TYR A 102 4.42 -1.98 -2.12
N HIS A 103 5.63 -1.83 -2.65
CA HIS A 103 6.67 -2.86 -2.65
C HIS A 103 8.04 -2.17 -2.69
N PHE A 104 9.10 -2.94 -2.53
CA PHE A 104 10.46 -2.43 -2.49
C PHE A 104 11.33 -3.13 -3.53
N LEU A 105 12.15 -2.34 -4.21
CA LEU A 105 13.06 -2.77 -5.25
C LEU A 105 14.48 -2.84 -4.72
N ASN A 106 15.25 -3.80 -5.25
CA ASN A 106 16.71 -3.81 -5.09
C ASN A 106 17.32 -3.02 -6.25
N ILE A 107 17.80 -1.79 -5.97
CA ILE A 107 18.48 -0.97 -6.97
C ILE A 107 19.94 -0.82 -6.58
N THR A 108 20.84 -1.45 -7.34
CA THR A 108 22.27 -1.52 -7.02
C THR A 108 23.13 -0.57 -7.86
N GLY A 109 22.59 0.00 -8.94
CA GLY A 109 23.30 0.85 -9.89
C GLY A 109 22.87 2.31 -9.83
N GLU A 110 23.76 3.20 -10.28
CA GLU A 110 23.40 4.58 -10.62
C GLU A 110 22.87 4.63 -12.06
N GLY A 111 22.00 5.59 -12.36
CA GLY A 111 21.48 5.83 -13.70
C GLY A 111 20.00 6.14 -13.74
N LEU A 112 19.45 6.13 -14.96
CA LEU A 112 18.04 6.36 -15.21
C LEU A 112 17.23 5.07 -15.07
N TYR A 113 16.04 5.23 -14.49
CA TYR A 113 15.08 4.17 -14.26
C TYR A 113 13.69 4.60 -14.73
N GLU A 114 12.95 3.64 -15.28
CA GLU A 114 11.53 3.80 -15.60
C GLU A 114 10.72 2.73 -14.87
N LEU A 115 9.82 3.16 -13.99
CA LEU A 115 8.76 2.32 -13.46
C LEU A 115 7.56 2.39 -14.40
N PHE A 116 7.24 1.25 -15.02
CA PHE A 116 6.00 1.04 -15.74
C PHE A 116 5.00 0.30 -14.85
N SER A 117 3.76 0.75 -14.84
CA SER A 117 2.68 0.05 -14.13
C SER A 117 1.47 -0.11 -15.03
N THR A 118 0.98 -1.34 -15.16
CA THR A 118 -0.31 -1.64 -15.76
C THR A 118 -1.29 -1.99 -14.66
N THR A 119 -2.29 -1.15 -14.48
CA THR A 119 -3.41 -1.42 -13.56
C THR A 119 -4.61 -1.86 -14.38
N SER A 120 -5.17 -3.00 -14.00
CA SER A 120 -6.33 -3.61 -14.66
C SER A 120 -7.49 -3.72 -13.69
N TRP A 121 -8.70 -3.54 -14.21
CA TRP A 121 -9.94 -3.67 -13.46
C TRP A 121 -11.01 -4.33 -14.32
N ALA A 122 -12.07 -4.78 -13.67
CA ALA A 122 -13.23 -5.38 -14.30
C ALA A 122 -14.49 -4.58 -13.94
N ARG A 123 -15.29 -4.24 -14.95
CA ARG A 123 -16.59 -3.58 -14.80
C ARG A 123 -17.71 -4.46 -15.36
N CYS A 124 -18.94 -4.25 -14.90
CA CYS A 124 -20.10 -4.77 -15.60
C CYS A 124 -20.37 -3.91 -16.84
N ASP A 125 -20.79 -4.55 -17.91
CA ASP A 125 -21.37 -3.92 -19.09
C ASP A 125 -22.67 -4.65 -19.43
N GLU A 126 -23.62 -3.97 -20.06
CA GLU A 126 -24.88 -4.57 -20.49
C GLU A 126 -24.90 -4.67 -22.02
N ARG A 127 -25.08 -5.88 -22.54
CA ARG A 127 -25.26 -6.13 -23.98
C ARG A 127 -26.43 -7.06 -24.17
N ASP A 128 -27.39 -6.67 -25.01
CA ASP A 128 -28.56 -7.48 -25.35
C ASP A 128 -29.33 -8.02 -24.11
N ASN A 129 -29.42 -7.21 -23.04
CA ASN A 129 -29.98 -7.55 -21.72
C ASN A 129 -29.20 -8.62 -20.92
N GLU A 130 -28.00 -8.99 -21.33
CA GLU A 130 -27.07 -9.80 -20.53
C GLU A 130 -26.00 -8.92 -19.87
N VAL A 131 -25.71 -9.23 -18.61
CA VAL A 131 -24.57 -8.66 -17.89
C VAL A 131 -23.31 -9.40 -18.29
N ILE A 132 -22.34 -8.67 -18.83
CA ILE A 132 -21.02 -9.19 -19.18
C ILE A 132 -19.93 -8.51 -18.35
N ILE A 133 -18.83 -9.22 -18.11
CA ILE A 133 -17.64 -8.63 -17.48
C ILE A 133 -16.69 -8.11 -18.56
N THR A 134 -16.44 -6.81 -18.54
CA THR A 134 -15.42 -6.19 -19.38
C THR A 134 -14.19 -5.87 -18.54
N ARG A 135 -13.00 -6.26 -19.03
CA ARG A 135 -11.72 -5.91 -18.40
C ARG A 135 -11.08 -4.75 -19.14
N ASN A 136 -10.65 -3.76 -18.38
CA ASN A 136 -9.95 -2.59 -18.88
C ASN A 136 -8.62 -2.45 -18.15
N SER A 137 -7.72 -1.65 -18.73
CA SER A 137 -6.46 -1.31 -18.10
C SER A 137 -6.03 0.10 -18.41
N SER A 138 -5.13 0.62 -17.57
CA SER A 138 -4.40 1.85 -17.80
C SER A 138 -2.94 1.64 -17.46
N ASN A 139 -2.10 2.31 -18.23
CA ASN A 139 -0.65 2.27 -18.09
C ASN A 139 -0.16 3.59 -17.51
N LEU A 140 0.72 3.49 -16.53
CA LEU A 140 1.34 4.61 -15.85
C LEU A 140 2.86 4.50 -15.97
N LEU A 141 3.51 5.65 -15.96
CA LEU A 141 4.96 5.74 -16.09
C LEU A 141 5.53 6.73 -15.07
N ALA A 142 6.57 6.32 -14.36
CA ALA A 142 7.40 7.18 -13.53
C ALA A 142 8.86 7.07 -13.96
N ARG A 143 9.46 8.20 -14.34
CA ARG A 143 10.90 8.31 -14.61
C ARG A 143 11.60 8.86 -13.39
N PHE A 144 12.74 8.27 -13.02
CA PHE A 144 13.55 8.75 -11.91
C PHE A 144 15.02 8.39 -12.12
N GLU A 145 15.90 9.05 -11.38
CA GLU A 145 17.34 8.80 -11.44
C GLU A 145 17.85 8.33 -10.08
N ILE A 146 18.79 7.39 -10.08
CA ILE A 146 19.57 7.02 -8.90
C ILE A 146 20.99 7.53 -9.08
N LYS A 147 21.49 8.31 -8.11
CA LYS A 147 22.82 8.92 -8.17
C LYS A 147 23.42 9.13 -6.79
N LYS A 148 24.70 8.80 -6.61
CA LYS A 148 25.43 9.03 -5.37
C LYS A 148 25.47 10.52 -5.05
N GLY A 149 25.29 10.83 -3.77
CA GLY A 149 25.25 12.21 -3.27
C GLY A 149 23.94 12.95 -3.54
N ALA A 150 22.95 12.32 -4.17
CA ALA A 150 21.59 12.86 -4.25
C ALA A 150 20.86 12.77 -2.89
N GLN A 151 19.62 13.27 -2.84
CA GLN A 151 18.79 13.23 -1.64
C GLN A 151 18.47 11.78 -1.24
N MET A 152 18.52 11.48 0.05
CA MET A 152 18.04 10.19 0.56
C MET A 152 16.55 10.05 0.32
N VAL A 153 16.09 8.80 0.15
CA VAL A 153 14.66 8.52 0.05
C VAL A 153 13.98 8.86 1.38
N ASP A 154 13.06 9.80 1.32
CA ASP A 154 12.16 10.16 2.42
C ASP A 154 10.76 10.33 1.82
N LEU A 155 9.86 9.38 2.11
CA LEU A 155 8.49 9.38 1.58
C LEU A 155 7.67 10.56 2.08
N VAL A 156 7.92 11.02 3.31
CA VAL A 156 7.19 12.15 3.92
C VAL A 156 7.62 13.44 3.25
N ALA A 157 8.94 13.68 3.15
CA ALA A 157 9.46 14.87 2.49
C ALA A 157 9.12 14.90 1.00
N ALA A 158 9.25 13.75 0.29
CA ALA A 158 8.93 13.65 -1.13
C ALA A 158 7.44 13.92 -1.45
N THR A 159 6.56 13.78 -0.46
CA THR A 159 5.12 13.98 -0.61
C THR A 159 4.57 15.21 0.11
N ALA A 160 5.42 16.01 0.75
CA ALA A 160 5.01 17.19 1.50
C ALA A 160 4.43 18.31 0.61
N ASP A 161 5.01 18.48 -0.59
CA ASP A 161 4.59 19.48 -1.57
C ASP A 161 3.35 19.01 -2.36
N ASN A 162 2.20 19.61 -2.07
CA ASN A 162 0.92 19.33 -2.72
C ASN A 162 0.64 20.25 -3.93
N THR A 163 1.60 21.11 -4.32
CA THR A 163 1.48 21.99 -5.47
C THR A 163 1.91 21.31 -6.77
N LYS A 164 2.74 20.26 -6.67
CA LYS A 164 3.19 19.45 -7.81
C LYS A 164 2.02 18.73 -8.48
N THR A 165 2.11 18.62 -9.80
CA THR A 165 1.18 17.85 -10.63
C THR A 165 1.92 16.72 -11.32
N CYS A 166 1.30 15.55 -11.39
CA CYS A 166 1.82 14.42 -12.16
C CYS A 166 0.72 13.75 -12.98
N PRO A 167 0.32 14.38 -14.11
CA PRO A 167 -0.83 13.94 -14.89
C PRO A 167 -0.65 12.57 -15.56
N THR A 168 0.59 12.11 -15.76
CA THR A 168 0.89 10.80 -16.40
C THR A 168 1.04 9.66 -15.40
N GLN A 169 0.92 9.95 -14.10
CA GLN A 169 1.15 8.99 -13.03
C GLN A 169 -0.14 8.51 -12.37
N GLY A 170 -1.32 8.90 -12.87
CA GLY A 170 -2.58 8.42 -12.34
C GLY A 170 -3.71 8.45 -13.35
N PHE A 171 -4.80 7.78 -12.99
CA PHE A 171 -6.08 7.85 -13.68
C PHE A 171 -7.22 7.80 -12.67
N ALA A 172 -8.39 8.26 -13.09
CA ALA A 172 -9.61 8.24 -12.29
C ALA A 172 -10.65 7.33 -12.93
N LEU A 173 -11.42 6.64 -12.10
CA LEU A 173 -12.58 5.85 -12.50
C LEU A 173 -13.83 6.47 -11.86
N ASN A 174 -14.80 6.83 -12.67
CA ASN A 174 -16.10 7.30 -12.20
C ASN A 174 -17.00 6.08 -11.96
N VAL A 175 -17.03 5.65 -10.70
CA VAL A 175 -17.77 4.51 -10.20
C VAL A 175 -19.18 4.96 -9.84
N THR A 176 -20.17 4.35 -10.46
CA THR A 176 -21.57 4.62 -10.15
C THR A 176 -21.98 3.91 -8.85
N ASP A 177 -23.12 4.29 -8.29
CA ASP A 177 -23.71 3.58 -7.14
C ASP A 177 -24.33 2.22 -7.53
N GLU A 178 -24.24 1.82 -8.80
CA GLU A 178 -24.80 0.59 -9.32
C GLU A 178 -23.80 -0.58 -9.34
N THR A 179 -24.31 -1.74 -8.94
CA THR A 179 -23.63 -3.04 -9.09
C THR A 179 -24.53 -4.02 -9.82
N ARG A 180 -23.94 -5.02 -10.46
CA ARG A 180 -24.66 -6.18 -11.02
C ARG A 180 -24.06 -7.47 -10.51
N GLU A 181 -24.87 -8.53 -10.51
CA GLU A 181 -24.37 -9.88 -10.29
C GLU A 181 -23.37 -10.23 -11.39
N ALA A 182 -22.19 -10.71 -10.99
CA ALA A 182 -21.18 -11.12 -11.94
C ALA A 182 -21.54 -12.52 -12.49
N PRO A 183 -21.54 -12.73 -13.82
CA PRO A 183 -21.82 -14.04 -14.38
C PRO A 183 -20.77 -15.09 -13.93
N GLU A 184 -21.23 -16.18 -13.34
CA GLU A 184 -20.42 -17.38 -13.09
C GLU A 184 -20.03 -18.05 -14.42
N PRO A 185 -18.93 -18.82 -14.49
CA PRO A 185 -17.92 -19.13 -13.47
C PRO A 185 -16.65 -18.25 -13.53
N TRP A 186 -16.66 -17.18 -14.33
CA TRP A 186 -15.43 -16.48 -14.73
C TRP A 186 -14.96 -15.40 -13.76
N ASP A 187 -15.67 -15.22 -12.65
CA ASP A 187 -15.44 -14.12 -11.72
C ASP A 187 -15.44 -14.56 -10.24
N TYR A 188 -14.27 -14.99 -9.77
CA TYR A 188 -14.01 -15.31 -8.36
C TYR A 188 -13.84 -14.05 -7.48
N ARG A 189 -14.70 -13.04 -7.66
CA ARG A 189 -14.73 -11.89 -6.75
C ARG A 189 -15.42 -12.30 -5.45
N PRO A 190 -14.86 -12.00 -4.26
CA PRO A 190 -15.49 -12.34 -2.98
C PRO A 190 -16.91 -11.77 -2.83
N SER A 191 -17.21 -10.66 -3.51
CA SER A 191 -18.51 -10.00 -3.46
C SER A 191 -19.57 -10.61 -4.38
N GLY A 192 -19.21 -11.49 -5.33
CA GLY A 192 -20.11 -12.01 -6.37
C GLY A 192 -20.71 -10.94 -7.30
N THR A 193 -20.25 -9.69 -7.19
CA THR A 193 -20.81 -8.54 -7.90
C THR A 193 -19.70 -7.72 -8.55
N CYS A 194 -20.04 -7.06 -9.65
CA CYS A 194 -19.17 -6.10 -10.34
C CYS A 194 -19.74 -4.68 -10.25
N ALA A 195 -18.86 -3.68 -10.35
CA ALA A 195 -19.27 -2.28 -10.42
C ALA A 195 -19.62 -1.85 -11.85
N VAL A 196 -20.60 -0.96 -11.98
CA VAL A 196 -20.87 -0.22 -13.22
C VAL A 196 -20.09 1.09 -13.19
N LEU A 197 -19.40 1.38 -14.29
CA LEU A 197 -18.63 2.63 -14.45
C LEU A 197 -19.32 3.56 -15.43
N ASN A 198 -19.17 4.87 -15.23
CA ASN A 198 -19.54 5.84 -16.25
C ASN A 198 -18.75 5.57 -17.55
N SER A 199 -19.41 5.74 -18.70
CA SER A 199 -18.81 5.51 -20.02
C SER A 199 -17.58 6.37 -20.30
N SER A 200 -17.43 7.51 -19.62
CA SER A 200 -16.25 8.37 -19.72
C SER A 200 -15.00 7.83 -19.00
N SER A 201 -15.09 6.72 -18.26
CA SER A 201 -13.96 6.15 -17.52
C SER A 201 -13.07 5.25 -18.39
N PRO A 202 -11.73 5.28 -18.21
CA PRO A 202 -10.96 6.09 -17.27
C PRO A 202 -10.73 7.53 -17.76
N THR A 203 -10.56 8.48 -16.82
CA THR A 203 -10.18 9.87 -17.14
C THR A 203 -8.77 10.20 -16.62
N PRO A 204 -7.98 11.05 -17.33
CA PRO A 204 -6.65 11.46 -16.91
C PRO A 204 -6.68 12.60 -15.89
N THR A 205 -7.60 12.56 -14.93
CA THR A 205 -7.87 13.65 -13.98
C THR A 205 -7.23 13.45 -12.61
N ALA A 206 -6.78 12.22 -12.30
CA ALA A 206 -6.13 11.93 -11.03
C ALA A 206 -4.79 12.67 -10.92
N ASN A 207 -4.48 13.15 -9.71
CA ASN A 207 -3.19 13.77 -9.42
C ASN A 207 -2.56 13.15 -8.17
N PRO A 208 -1.81 12.04 -8.30
CA PRO A 208 -1.20 11.35 -7.16
C PRO A 208 -0.08 12.17 -6.49
N CYS A 209 0.34 13.30 -7.07
CA CYS A 209 1.31 14.21 -6.45
C CYS A 209 0.71 15.01 -5.30
N ARG A 210 -0.61 15.08 -5.20
CA ARG A 210 -1.31 15.68 -4.06
C ARG A 210 -1.46 14.73 -2.87
N VAL A 211 -1.25 13.43 -3.09
CA VAL A 211 -1.28 12.45 -2.01
C VAL A 211 -0.06 12.65 -1.12
N LYS A 212 -0.33 12.73 0.19
CA LYS A 212 0.67 12.80 1.24
C LYS A 212 0.84 11.45 1.90
N ILE A 213 2.08 11.07 2.17
CA ILE A 213 2.43 9.94 3.02
C ILE A 213 2.91 10.55 4.33
N ASP A 214 2.19 10.30 5.43
CA ASP A 214 2.62 10.75 6.74
C ASP A 214 3.65 9.79 7.36
N SER A 215 4.26 10.20 8.46
CA SER A 215 5.28 9.42 9.14
C SER A 215 4.77 8.05 9.59
N ALA A 216 3.53 7.95 10.07
CA ALA A 216 2.97 6.69 10.54
C ALA A 216 2.75 5.70 9.39
N ALA A 217 2.25 6.17 8.25
CA ALA A 217 2.10 5.37 7.04
C ALA A 217 3.47 4.92 6.51
N SER A 218 4.45 5.82 6.44
CA SER A 218 5.82 5.50 6.04
C SER A 218 6.44 4.44 6.95
N GLU A 219 6.40 4.66 8.27
CA GLU A 219 6.90 3.70 9.27
C GLU A 219 6.20 2.34 9.17
N SER A 220 4.89 2.32 8.95
CA SER A 220 4.15 1.08 8.74
C SER A 220 4.62 0.30 7.51
N MET A 221 4.94 0.99 6.41
CA MET A 221 5.46 0.34 5.19
C MET A 221 6.84 -0.27 5.43
N TYR A 222 7.74 0.46 6.09
CA TYR A 222 9.07 -0.03 6.42
C TYR A 222 9.04 -1.13 7.49
N ALA A 223 8.10 -1.09 8.44
CA ALA A 223 7.89 -2.17 9.41
C ALA A 223 7.38 -3.46 8.74
N ALA A 224 6.50 -3.34 7.74
CA ALA A 224 6.05 -4.48 6.95
C ALA A 224 7.21 -5.10 6.12
N LEU A 225 8.05 -4.25 5.52
CA LEU A 225 9.28 -4.69 4.86
C LEU A 225 10.21 -5.41 5.83
N HIS A 226 10.48 -4.83 7.00
CA HIS A 226 11.34 -5.43 8.02
C HIS A 226 10.81 -6.80 8.46
N THR A 227 9.50 -6.90 8.72
CA THR A 227 8.83 -8.16 9.04
C THR A 227 9.01 -9.20 7.93
N ALA A 228 8.91 -8.80 6.67
CA ALA A 228 9.13 -9.69 5.53
C ALA A 228 10.60 -10.14 5.44
N LEU A 229 11.56 -9.24 5.65
CA LEU A 229 12.99 -9.56 5.67
C LEU A 229 13.35 -10.52 6.80
N CYS A 230 12.74 -10.37 7.98
CA CYS A 230 12.94 -11.29 9.10
C CYS A 230 12.45 -12.71 8.86
N LYS A 231 11.51 -12.89 7.92
CA LYS A 231 11.05 -14.21 7.47
C LYS A 231 11.85 -14.75 6.29
N GLY A 232 12.76 -13.95 5.74
CA GLY A 232 13.58 -14.30 4.59
C GLY A 232 14.73 -15.24 4.94
N LEU A 233 15.44 -15.70 3.90
CA LEU A 233 16.59 -16.61 4.04
C LEU A 233 17.79 -15.97 4.76
N ASN A 234 17.91 -14.64 4.71
CA ASN A 234 18.98 -13.86 5.31
C ASN A 234 18.37 -12.74 6.17
N PRO A 235 17.83 -13.07 7.35
CA PRO A 235 17.17 -12.08 8.20
C PRO A 235 18.18 -11.06 8.75
N PRO A 236 17.81 -9.78 8.84
CA PRO A 236 18.57 -8.78 9.59
C PRO A 236 18.88 -9.20 11.04
N ALA A 237 19.99 -8.70 11.60
CA ALA A 237 20.43 -9.06 12.94
C ALA A 237 19.50 -8.59 14.07
N ASP A 238 18.73 -7.53 13.79
CA ASP A 238 17.74 -6.92 14.69
C ASP A 238 16.35 -7.57 14.59
N CYS A 239 16.21 -8.65 13.83
CA CYS A 239 14.98 -9.42 13.79
C CYS A 239 14.65 -10.00 15.17
N PRO A 240 13.35 -10.06 15.54
CA PRO A 240 12.93 -10.74 16.75
C PRO A 240 13.47 -12.16 16.73
N LYS A 241 14.23 -12.53 17.77
CA LYS A 241 14.61 -13.93 17.96
C LYS A 241 13.31 -14.71 18.10
N GLU A 242 13.11 -15.71 17.25
CA GLU A 242 12.05 -16.70 17.43
C GLU A 242 12.14 -17.21 18.87
N THR A 243 11.24 -16.75 19.74
CA THR A 243 10.96 -17.51 20.96
C THR A 243 10.33 -18.78 20.46
N SER A 244 11.13 -19.85 20.40
CA SER A 244 10.64 -21.16 19.98
C SER A 244 9.29 -21.46 20.64
N ALA A 245 8.35 -22.05 19.92
CA ALA A 245 7.08 -22.50 20.51
C ALA A 245 7.31 -23.37 21.78
N ALA A 246 8.47 -24.05 21.86
CA ALA A 246 8.93 -24.77 23.04
C ALA A 246 9.18 -23.88 24.28
N GLN A 247 9.64 -22.63 24.11
CA GLN A 247 9.83 -21.68 25.21
C GLN A 247 8.52 -21.07 25.70
N GLN A 248 7.54 -20.82 24.83
CA GLN A 248 6.20 -20.41 25.28
C GLN A 248 5.50 -21.52 26.08
N VAL A 249 5.69 -22.78 25.68
CA VAL A 249 5.19 -23.94 26.45
C VAL A 249 5.97 -24.10 27.77
N ALA A 250 7.27 -23.84 27.80
CA ALA A 250 8.09 -23.88 29.03
C ALA A 250 7.68 -22.81 30.06
N VAL A 251 7.37 -21.59 29.62
CA VAL A 251 6.92 -20.51 30.53
C VAL A 251 5.51 -20.80 31.05
N ALA A 252 4.59 -21.30 30.20
CA ALA A 252 3.25 -21.69 30.63
C ALA A 252 3.25 -22.90 31.59
N SER A 253 4.18 -23.84 31.43
CA SER A 253 4.29 -25.01 32.31
C SER A 253 4.93 -24.68 33.67
N ILE A 254 5.89 -23.75 33.73
CA ILE A 254 6.47 -23.30 35.02
C ILE A 254 5.44 -22.52 35.84
N VAL A 255 4.61 -21.68 35.21
CA VAL A 255 3.52 -20.94 35.90
C VAL A 255 2.43 -21.88 36.41
N SER A 256 2.13 -22.96 35.66
CA SER A 256 1.12 -23.95 36.07
C SER A 256 1.58 -24.85 37.23
N ILE A 257 2.87 -25.20 37.31
CA ILE A 257 3.42 -26.01 38.41
C ILE A 257 3.57 -25.18 39.70
N ALA A 258 3.92 -23.89 39.59
CA ALA A 258 3.97 -23.00 40.75
C ALA A 258 2.59 -22.76 41.38
N ALA A 259 1.53 -22.66 40.57
CA ALA A 259 0.16 -22.53 41.06
C ALA A 259 -0.35 -23.82 41.75
N ALA A 260 0.03 -25.00 41.24
CA ALA A 260 -0.37 -26.28 41.83
C ALA A 260 0.32 -26.56 43.19
N LEU A 261 1.60 -26.18 43.34
CA LEU A 261 2.31 -26.34 44.63
C LEU A 261 1.90 -25.31 45.68
N GLY A 262 1.51 -24.10 45.27
CA GLY A 262 0.95 -23.08 46.18
C GLY A 262 -0.42 -23.47 46.76
N ALA A 263 -1.27 -24.13 45.97
CA ALA A 263 -2.59 -24.56 46.42
C ALA A 263 -2.55 -25.77 47.38
N VAL A 264 -1.57 -26.65 47.25
CA VAL A 264 -1.39 -27.80 48.18
C VAL A 264 -0.77 -27.36 49.51
N GLY A 265 0.11 -26.36 49.50
CA GLY A 265 0.68 -25.80 50.74
C GLY A 265 -0.34 -25.06 51.62
N PHE A 266 -1.40 -24.50 51.02
CA PHE A 266 -2.44 -23.76 51.74
C PHE A 266 -3.56 -24.66 52.32
N LEU A 267 -3.61 -25.93 51.93
CA LEU A 267 -4.57 -26.92 52.44
C LEU A 267 -4.00 -27.81 53.55
N LEU A 268 -2.71 -27.64 53.88
CA LEU A 268 -1.99 -28.42 54.91
C LEU A 268 -1.40 -27.55 56.03
N ALA A 269 -1.87 -26.31 56.18
CA ALA A 269 -1.56 -25.41 57.30
C ALA A 269 -2.81 -25.10 58.13
#